data_AF-A0A0T9RLJ1-F1
#
_entry.id   AF-A0A0T9RLJ1-F1
#
_cell.length_a   1.000
_cell.length_b   1.000
_cell.length_c   1.000
_cell.angle_alpha   90.00
_cell.angle_beta   90.00
_cell.angle_gamma   90.00
#
_symmetry.space_group_name_H-M   'P 1'
#
loop_
_entity.id
_entity.type
_entity.pdbx_description
1 polymer ?
#
loop_
_entity_poly.entity_id
_entity_poly.type
_entity_poly.pdbx_seq_one_letter_code
_entity_poly.pdbx_strand_id
1 'polypeptide(L)' 'MAPERLILRCSFCEKNQHQVKKLIAGPYAYICESCVVDCVKVLAGILTGEEINEGNHDGHN' A
#
# COMPACT_ATOMS: atom_id res chain seq x y z
N MET A 1 10.48 -34.79 4.20
CA MET A 1 9.32 -33.91 4.46
C MET A 1 9.45 -32.69 3.55
N ALA A 2 8.57 -32.54 2.56
CA ALA A 2 8.47 -31.28 1.83
C ALA A 2 7.87 -30.22 2.77
N PRO A 3 8.40 -28.99 2.81
CA PRO A 3 7.81 -27.95 3.66
C PRO A 3 6.39 -27.65 3.15
N GLU A 4 5.40 -27.74 4.05
CA GLU A 4 4.08 -27.21 3.78
C GLU A 4 4.23 -25.75 3.37
N ARG A 5 3.72 -25.39 2.18
CA ARG A 5 3.84 -24.02 1.66
C ARG A 5 2.97 -23.12 2.54
N LEU A 6 3.60 -22.49 3.53
CA LEU A 6 2.98 -21.46 4.35
C LEU A 6 2.42 -20.36 3.43
N ILE A 7 1.09 -20.24 3.40
CA ILE A 7 0.42 -19.19 2.64
C ILE A 7 0.63 -17.88 3.40
N LEU A 8 1.43 -16.99 2.83
CA LEU A 8 1.66 -15.66 3.40
C LEU A 8 0.46 -14.76 3.13
N ARG A 9 0.16 -13.89 4.10
CA ARG A 9 -0.96 -12.96 4.07
C ARG A 9 -0.49 -11.55 4.38
N CYS A 10 -1.10 -10.57 3.73
CA CYS A 10 -0.90 -9.16 4.07
C CYS A 10 -1.38 -8.89 5.50
N SER A 11 -0.55 -8.27 6.32
CA SER A 11 -0.87 -7.91 7.71
C SER A 11 -1.95 -6.82 7.82
N PHE A 12 -2.28 -6.14 6.72
CA PHE A 12 -3.21 -5.00 6.70
C PHE A 12 -4.58 -5.34 6.14
N CYS A 13 -4.65 -6.15 5.08
CA CYS A 13 -5.92 -6.52 4.41
C CYS A 13 -6.22 -8.02 4.41
N GLU A 14 -5.38 -8.84 5.05
CA GLU A 14 -5.51 -10.29 5.24
C GLU A 14 -5.57 -11.15 3.96
N LYS A 15 -5.47 -10.51 2.77
CA LYS A 15 -5.36 -11.18 1.48
C LYS A 15 -4.08 -11.99 1.42
N ASN A 16 -4.19 -13.19 0.86
CA ASN A 16 -3.04 -14.06 0.66
C ASN A 16 -2.20 -13.68 -0.57
N GLN A 17 -1.00 -14.25 -0.70
CA GLN A 17 -0.07 -14.01 -1.80
C GLN A 17 -0.62 -14.28 -3.21
N HIS A 18 -1.69 -15.05 -3.36
CA HIS A 18 -2.33 -15.33 -4.65
C HIS A 18 -3.46 -14.33 -4.98
N GLN A 19 -3.97 -13.63 -3.98
CA GLN A 19 -5.03 -12.63 -4.10
C GLN A 19 -4.50 -11.21 -4.35
N VAL A 20 -3.18 -11.02 -4.34
CA VAL A 20 -2.54 -9.73 -4.53
C VAL A 20 -1.50 -9.83 -5.64
N LYS A 21 -1.32 -8.73 -6.38
CA LYS A 21 -0.33 -8.66 -7.45
C LYS A 21 1.10 -8.78 -6.94
N LYS A 22 1.37 -8.19 -5.78
CA LYS A 22 2.67 -8.25 -5.10
C LYS A 22 2.46 -8.26 -3.59
N LEU A 23 3.16 -9.15 -2.91
CA LEU A 23 3.28 -9.21 -1.47
C LEU A 23 4.75 -9.02 -1.09
N ILE A 24 5.02 -8.04 -0.24
CA ILE A 24 6.36 -7.66 0.20
C ILE A 24 6.55 -8.24 1.60
N ALA A 25 7.60 -9.02 1.80
CA ALA A 25 7.96 -9.62 3.09
C ALA A 25 9.02 -8.78 3.80
N GLY A 26 8.70 -8.33 5.01
CA GLY A 26 9.66 -7.77 5.96
C GLY A 26 9.97 -8.76 7.08
N PRO A 27 10.92 -8.44 7.98
CA PRO A 27 11.30 -9.31 9.10
C PRO A 27 10.15 -9.63 10.06
N TYR A 28 9.18 -8.71 10.20
CA TYR A 28 8.09 -8.80 11.18
C TYR A 28 6.69 -8.60 10.59
N ALA A 29 6.57 -8.28 9.30
CA ALA A 29 5.29 -7.93 8.69
C ALA A 29 5.29 -8.22 7.20
N TYR A 30 4.09 -8.35 6.64
CA TYR A 30 3.87 -8.50 5.20
C TYR A 30 2.90 -7.43 4.71
N ILE A 31 3.19 -6.79 3.59
CA ILE A 31 2.33 -5.76 3.02
C ILE A 31 2.17 -5.95 1.52
N CYS A 32 0.96 -5.79 0.99
CA CYS A 32 0.70 -5.89 -0.44
C CYS A 32 0.74 -4.54 -1.14
N GLU A 33 0.91 -4.55 -2.47
CA GLU A 33 1.00 -3.34 -3.32
C GLU A 33 -0.13 -2.33 -3.07
N SER A 34 -1.38 -2.80 -2.97
CA SER A 34 -2.52 -1.90 -2.74
C SER A 34 -2.49 -1.25 -1.36
N CYS A 35 -2.13 -2.02 -0.31
CA CYS A 35 -2.02 -1.47 1.03
C CYS A 35 -0.89 -0.45 1.15
N VAL A 36 0.21 -0.60 0.40
CA VAL A 36 1.26 0.43 0.34
C VAL A 36 0.67 1.74 -0.20
N VAL A 37 -0.07 1.68 -1.31
CA VAL A 37 -0.68 2.86 -1.93
C VAL A 37 -1.67 3.53 -0.96
N ASP A 38 -2.52 2.74 -0.30
CA ASP A 38 -3.49 3.29 0.65
C ASP A 38 -2.80 3.89 1.88
N CYS A 39 -1.79 3.23 2.44
CA CYS A 39 -0.97 3.78 3.53
C CYS A 39 -0.28 5.09 3.13
N VAL A 40 0.28 5.17 1.92
CA VAL A 40 0.91 6.41 1.43
C VAL A 40 -0.11 7.53 1.31
N LYS A 41 -1.33 7.26 0.83
CA LYS A 41 -2.41 8.26 0.79
C LYS A 41 -2.79 8.76 2.18
N VAL A 42 -2.90 7.86 3.16
CA VAL A 42 -3.16 8.22 4.56
C VAL A 42 -2.05 9.11 5.11
N LEU A 43 -0.79 8.71 4.91
CA LEU A 43 0.39 9.44 5.37
C LEU A 43 0.56 10.81 4.69
N ALA A 44 0.14 10.92 3.43
CA ALA A 44 0.11 12.18 2.69
C ALA A 44 -1.02 13.12 3.14
N GLY A 45 -1.81 12.74 4.15
CA GLY A 45 -2.84 13.59 4.72
C GLY A 45 -4.16 13.60 3.93
N ILE A 46 -4.40 12.66 3.02
CA ILE A 46 -5.62 12.64 2.19
C ILE A 46 -6.88 12.26 3.01
N LEU A 47 -6.73 11.67 4.19
CA LEU A 47 -7.85 11.33 5.09
C LEU A 47 -8.18 12.43 6.11
N THR A 48 -7.24 13.33 6.37
CA THR A 48 -7.50 14.61 7.05
C THR A 48 -7.99 15.56 5.97
N GLY A 49 -8.96 16.43 6.24
CA GLY A 49 -9.55 17.33 5.23
C GLY A 49 -8.61 18.40 4.66
N GLU A 50 -7.32 18.13 4.48
CA GLU A 50 -6.38 18.95 3.74
C GLU A 50 -6.45 18.55 2.26
N GLU A 51 -7.23 19.33 1.51
CA GLU A 51 -7.12 19.40 0.06
C GLU A 51 -5.68 19.83 -0.25
N ILE A 52 -4.90 18.95 -0.89
CA ILE A 52 -3.67 19.37 -1.56
C ILE A 52 -4.06 20.43 -2.59
N ASN A 53 -3.86 21.71 -2.26
CA ASN A 53 -3.91 22.77 -3.25
C ASN A 53 -2.71 22.57 -4.18
N GLU A 54 -2.91 21.81 -5.26
CA GLU A 54 -2.07 21.90 -6.44
C GLU A 54 -2.25 23.32 -6.99
N GLY A 55 -1.47 24.26 -6.44
CA GLY A 55 -1.42 25.64 -6.91
C GLY A 55 -1.02 25.67 -8.37
N ASN A 56 -1.99 26.04 -9.21
CA ASN A 56 -1.80 26.50 -10.57
C ASN A 56 -0.64 27.51 -10.65
N HIS A 57 0.33 27.28 -11.52
CA HIS A 57 1.18 28.36 -12.02
C HIS A 57 0.97 28.48 -13.52
N ASP A 58 0.18 29.49 -13.88
CA ASP A 58 -0.03 29.98 -15.22
C ASP A 58 1.30 30.38 -15.89
N GLY A 59 1.66 29.69 -16.96
CA GLY A 59 2.57 30.23 -17.96
C GLY A 59 1.77 30.89 -19.07
N HIS A 60 1.44 32.18 -18.92
CA HIS A 60 1.05 33.02 -20.06
C HIS A 60 2.26 33.21 -21.00
N ASN A 61 2.27 32.50 -22.13
CA ASN A 61 2.53 32.99 -23.49
C ASN A 61 2.40 31.83 -24.49
#